data_AF-A0A6P0SNQ2-F1
#
_entry.id   AF-A0A6P0SNQ2-F1
#
_cell.length_a   1.000
_cell.length_b   1.000
_cell.length_c   1.000
_cell.angle_alpha   90.00
_cell.angle_beta   90.00
_cell.angle_gamma   90.00
#
_symmetry.space_group_name_H-M   'P 1'
#
loop_
_entity.id
_entity.type
_entity.pdbx_description
1 polymer ?
#
loop_
_entity_poly.entity_id
_entity_poly.type
_entity_poly.pdbx_seq_one_letter_code
_entity_poly.pdbx_strand_id
1 'polypeptide(L)'
;LEQVYQIFPEYYILRVNQFDNVTINNLDEWIYFIKNSEIKEEFQARGLAEAKEKLRLDNLPLPEKVAYQNYLENKRYEISLLEGAEAAGKLQGRAEKATEIAKAMKARGIDLDLIVATTGLTKKDVEHF
;
A
#
# COMPACT_ATOMS: atom_id res chain seq x y z
N LEU A 1 5.36 -24.71 35.64
CA LEU A 1 6.34 -25.55 34.93
C LEU A 1 5.92 -25.55 33.46
N GLU A 2 6.60 -24.77 32.63
CA GLU A 2 6.42 -24.83 31.18
C GLU A 2 6.83 -26.24 30.70
N GLN A 3 5.97 -26.87 29.91
CA GLN A 3 6.22 -28.23 29.42
C GLN A 3 7.27 -28.19 28.30
N VAL A 4 8.28 -29.06 28.38
CA VAL A 4 9.49 -29.07 27.54
C VAL A 4 9.22 -29.11 26.03
N TYR A 5 8.04 -29.54 25.57
CA TYR A 5 7.66 -29.47 24.15
C TYR A 5 7.54 -28.04 23.61
N GLN A 6 7.45 -27.01 24.47
CA GLN A 6 7.47 -25.61 24.05
C GLN A 6 8.89 -25.13 23.65
N ILE A 7 9.93 -25.91 23.95
CA ILE A 7 11.33 -25.55 23.76
C ILE A 7 11.87 -26.11 22.43
N PHE A 8 11.26 -27.17 21.87
CA PHE A 8 11.70 -27.81 20.63
C PHE A 8 10.54 -27.99 19.64
N PRO A 9 10.70 -27.58 18.37
CA PRO A 9 9.64 -27.72 17.38
C PRO A 9 9.41 -29.18 16.99
N GLU A 10 8.14 -29.54 16.81
CA GLU A 10 7.76 -30.80 16.16
C GLU A 10 7.95 -30.66 14.64
N TYR A 11 8.72 -31.57 14.05
CA TYR A 11 8.97 -31.61 12.61
C TYR A 11 8.16 -32.74 11.97
N TYR A 12 7.36 -32.40 10.96
CA TYR A 12 6.70 -33.36 10.09
C TYR A 12 7.50 -33.50 8.79
N ILE A 13 7.95 -34.72 8.49
CA ILE A 13 8.60 -35.03 7.20
C ILE A 13 7.53 -35.57 6.25
N LEU A 14 7.16 -34.77 5.26
CA LEU A 14 6.20 -35.15 4.22
C LEU A 14 6.95 -35.67 2.98
N ARG A 15 6.71 -36.93 2.61
CA ARG A 15 7.26 -37.53 1.38
C ARG A 15 6.35 -37.23 0.19
N VAL A 16 6.35 -35.97 -0.23
CA VAL A 16 5.46 -35.44 -1.28
C VAL A 16 5.56 -36.22 -2.60
N ASN A 17 6.75 -36.68 -2.99
CA ASN A 17 6.93 -37.45 -4.23
C ASN A 17 6.28 -38.85 -4.22
N GLN A 18 6.02 -39.41 -3.03
CA GLN A 18 5.38 -40.73 -2.87
C GLN A 18 3.85 -40.62 -2.73
N PHE A 19 3.31 -39.41 -2.74
CA PHE A 19 1.88 -39.18 -2.73
C PHE A 19 1.27 -39.64 -4.05
N ASP A 20 0.17 -40.38 -4.01
CA ASP A 20 -0.50 -40.99 -5.17
C ASP A 20 -1.49 -40.06 -5.88
N ASN A 21 -1.52 -38.78 -5.47
CA ASN A 21 -2.43 -37.74 -5.97
C ASN A 21 -3.90 -37.94 -5.57
N VAL A 22 -4.21 -38.81 -4.61
CA VAL A 22 -5.57 -38.99 -4.08
C VAL A 22 -5.78 -38.04 -2.89
N THR A 23 -6.75 -37.14 -3.01
CA THR A 23 -7.08 -36.16 -1.97
C THR A 23 -8.32 -36.61 -1.20
N ILE A 24 -8.17 -36.90 0.10
CA ILE A 24 -9.27 -37.36 0.97
C ILE A 24 -9.58 -36.29 2.02
N ASN A 25 -8.57 -35.54 2.44
CA ASN A 25 -8.68 -34.48 3.43
C ASN A 25 -7.93 -33.21 2.99
N ASN A 26 -8.08 -32.13 3.77
CA ASN A 26 -7.47 -30.83 3.48
C ASN A 26 -5.93 -30.87 3.45
N LEU A 27 -5.26 -31.73 4.23
CA LEU A 27 -3.81 -31.87 4.20
C LEU A 27 -3.36 -32.52 2.88
N ASP A 28 -4.13 -33.50 2.36
CA ASP A 28 -3.84 -34.13 1.08
C ASP A 28 -3.93 -33.13 -0.07
N GLU A 29 -4.89 -32.19 -0.02
CA GLU A 29 -4.98 -31.08 -0.99
C GLU A 29 -3.73 -30.19 -0.96
N TRP A 30 -3.22 -29.88 0.24
CA TRP A 30 -1.94 -29.18 0.39
C TRP A 30 -0.76 -29.99 -0.15
N ILE A 31 -0.69 -31.29 0.11
CA ILE A 31 0.35 -32.17 -0.41
C ILE A 31 0.28 -32.24 -1.95
N TYR A 32 -0.93 -32.32 -2.52
CA TYR A 32 -1.15 -32.26 -3.97
C TYR A 32 -0.60 -30.97 -4.55
N PHE A 33 -0.93 -29.83 -3.95
CA PHE A 33 -0.45 -28.52 -4.42
C PHE A 33 1.08 -28.44 -4.36
N ILE A 34 1.71 -28.85 -3.26
CA ILE A 34 3.17 -28.81 -3.11
C ILE A 34 3.86 -29.71 -4.13
N LYS A 35 3.24 -30.85 -4.49
CA LYS A 35 3.79 -31.77 -5.47
C LYS A 35 3.68 -31.25 -6.91
N ASN A 36 2.50 -30.76 -7.27
CA ASN A 36 2.11 -30.55 -8.66
C ASN A 36 2.13 -29.06 -9.06
N SER A 37 2.32 -28.14 -8.10
CA SER A 37 2.19 -26.70 -8.31
C SER A 37 0.86 -26.30 -8.97
N GLU A 38 -0.20 -27.03 -8.62
CA GLU A 38 -1.55 -26.88 -9.16
C GLU A 38 -2.56 -26.98 -8.02
N ILE A 39 -3.58 -26.13 -8.04
CA ILE A 39 -4.69 -26.14 -7.08
C ILE A 39 -5.97 -26.35 -7.89
N LYS A 40 -6.64 -27.48 -7.66
CA LYS A 40 -7.89 -27.80 -8.35
C LYS A 40 -9.04 -26.94 -7.84
N GLU A 41 -10.05 -26.73 -8.68
CA GLU A 41 -11.21 -25.88 -8.35
C GLU A 41 -12.01 -26.42 -7.16
N GLU A 42 -12.06 -27.74 -6.99
CA GLU A 42 -12.81 -28.41 -5.94
C GLU A 42 -12.14 -28.34 -4.56
N PHE A 43 -10.86 -27.94 -4.45
CA PHE A 43 -10.12 -27.94 -3.18
C PHE A 43 -10.70 -26.94 -2.17
N GLN A 44 -10.89 -27.39 -0.93
CA GLN A 44 -11.55 -26.62 0.14
C GLN A 44 -10.61 -26.29 1.30
N ALA A 45 -9.35 -26.72 1.27
CA ALA A 45 -8.41 -26.47 2.34
C ALA A 45 -8.20 -24.97 2.53
N ARG A 46 -8.38 -24.53 3.78
CA ARG A 46 -8.21 -23.13 4.17
C ARG A 46 -6.84 -22.63 3.73
N GLY A 47 -6.82 -21.49 3.02
CA GLY A 47 -5.61 -20.85 2.52
C GLY A 47 -5.23 -21.23 1.09
N LEU A 48 -5.76 -22.32 0.51
CA LEU A 48 -5.47 -22.68 -0.89
C LEU A 48 -6.05 -21.66 -1.89
N ALA A 49 -7.18 -21.01 -1.56
CA ALA A 49 -7.71 -19.93 -2.39
C ALA A 49 -6.72 -18.75 -2.53
N GLU A 50 -6.04 -18.36 -1.45
CA GLU A 50 -5.01 -17.32 -1.48
C GLU A 50 -3.74 -17.80 -2.20
N ALA A 51 -3.35 -19.05 -1.98
CA ALA A 51 -2.22 -19.67 -2.67
C ALA A 51 -2.47 -19.75 -4.19
N LYS A 52 -3.72 -19.97 -4.61
CA LYS A 52 -4.12 -20.02 -6.02
C LYS A 52 -3.94 -18.68 -6.70
N GLU A 53 -4.33 -17.58 -6.06
CA GLU A 53 -4.10 -16.25 -6.63
C GLU A 53 -2.60 -15.93 -6.74
N LYS A 54 -1.79 -16.31 -5.75
CA LYS A 54 -0.33 -16.15 -5.83
C LYS A 54 0.28 -17.01 -6.94
N LEU A 55 -0.12 -18.28 -7.02
CA LEU A 55 0.31 -19.21 -8.06
C LEU A 55 -0.08 -18.70 -9.45
N ARG A 56 -1.27 -18.10 -9.61
CA ARG A 56 -1.70 -17.48 -10.87
C ARG A 56 -0.73 -16.40 -11.33
N LEU A 57 -0.30 -15.53 -10.41
CA LEU A 57 0.70 -14.50 -10.70
C LEU A 57 2.09 -15.10 -11.01
N ASP A 58 2.50 -16.12 -10.28
CA ASP A 58 3.77 -16.81 -10.50
C ASP A 58 3.80 -17.60 -11.82
N ASN A 59 2.65 -18.10 -12.27
CA ASN A 59 2.52 -18.81 -13.54
C ASN A 59 2.30 -17.90 -14.75
N LEU A 60 2.18 -16.57 -14.56
CA LEU A 60 2.08 -15.65 -15.69
C LEU A 60 3.30 -15.77 -16.62
N PRO A 61 3.10 -15.81 -17.95
CA PRO A 61 4.18 -15.67 -18.92
C PRO A 61 4.97 -14.38 -18.68
N LEU A 62 6.27 -14.38 -19.01
CA LEU A 62 7.14 -13.21 -18.80
C LEU A 62 6.56 -11.90 -19.38
N PRO A 63 5.98 -11.87 -20.60
CA PRO A 63 5.35 -10.66 -21.13
C PRO A 63 4.18 -10.15 -20.27
N GLU A 64 3.35 -11.06 -19.76
CA GLU A 64 2.20 -10.72 -18.92
C GLU A 64 2.63 -10.25 -17.52
N LYS A 65 3.67 -10.87 -16.94
CA LYS A 65 4.29 -10.39 -15.69
C LYS A 65 4.78 -8.96 -15.81
N VAL A 66 5.50 -8.65 -16.90
CA VAL A 66 6.01 -7.29 -17.16
C VAL A 66 4.85 -6.32 -17.33
N ALA A 67 3.82 -6.67 -18.11
CA ALA A 67 2.64 -5.83 -18.30
C ALA A 67 1.91 -5.56 -16.98
N TYR A 68 1.75 -6.58 -16.13
CA TYR A 68 1.13 -6.45 -14.82
C TYR A 68 1.96 -5.55 -13.88
N GLN A 69 3.28 -5.71 -13.83
CA GLN A 69 4.16 -4.85 -13.03
C GLN A 69 4.11 -3.39 -13.48
N ASN A 70 4.16 -3.15 -14.79
CA ASN A 70 4.02 -1.81 -15.36
C ASN A 70 2.67 -1.19 -15.02
N TYR A 71 1.59 -1.97 -15.06
CA TYR A 71 0.26 -1.52 -14.63
C TYR A 71 0.26 -1.07 -13.15
N LEU A 72 0.85 -1.89 -12.26
CA LEU A 72 0.95 -1.54 -10.83
C LEU A 72 1.83 -0.30 -10.61
N GLU A 73 2.92 -0.16 -11.36
CA GLU A 73 3.80 1.01 -11.29
C GLU A 73 3.09 2.28 -11.76
N ASN A 74 2.38 2.22 -12.89
CA ASN A 74 1.58 3.32 -13.40
C ASN A 74 0.52 3.76 -12.38
N LYS A 75 -0.14 2.80 -11.70
CA LYS A 75 -1.10 3.11 -10.64
C LYS A 75 -0.47 3.79 -9.43
N ARG A 76 0.69 3.33 -8.98
CA ARG A 76 1.45 3.99 -7.90
C ARG A 76 1.84 5.41 -8.30
N TYR A 77 2.31 5.59 -9.53
CA TYR A 77 2.70 6.89 -10.05
C TYR A 77 1.50 7.85 -10.11
N GLU A 78 0.35 7.40 -10.60
CA GLU A 78 -0.90 8.17 -10.64
C GLU A 78 -1.32 8.65 -9.24
N ILE A 79 -1.29 7.76 -8.25
CA ILE A 79 -1.61 8.09 -6.85
C ILE A 79 -0.62 9.13 -6.32
N SER A 80 0.68 8.90 -6.49
CA SER A 80 1.72 9.81 -6.01
C SER A 80 1.61 11.20 -6.64
N LEU A 81 1.25 11.28 -7.92
CA LEU A 81 1.03 12.54 -8.61
C LEU A 81 -0.16 13.30 -8.01
N LEU A 82 -1.28 12.62 -7.77
CA LEU A 82 -2.47 13.22 -7.18
C LEU A 82 -2.21 13.72 -5.75
N GLU A 83 -1.55 12.91 -4.92
CA GLU A 83 -1.18 13.30 -3.56
C GLU A 83 -0.24 14.51 -3.54
N GLY A 84 0.75 14.53 -4.45
CA GLY A 84 1.66 15.66 -4.61
C GLY A 84 0.93 16.92 -5.06
N ALA A 85 0.02 16.81 -6.02
CA ALA A 85 -0.79 17.92 -6.50
C ALA A 85 -1.74 18.46 -5.41
N GLU A 86 -2.37 17.59 -4.63
CA GLU A 86 -3.24 17.98 -3.52
C GLU A 86 -2.43 18.70 -2.42
N ALA A 87 -1.25 18.19 -2.07
CA ALA A 87 -0.37 18.82 -1.09
C ALA A 87 0.10 20.20 -1.56
N ALA A 88 0.55 20.33 -2.81
CA ALA A 88 0.95 21.60 -3.40
C ALA A 88 -0.23 22.59 -3.44
N GLY A 89 -1.41 22.14 -3.86
CA GLY A 89 -2.62 22.96 -3.89
C GLY A 89 -3.04 23.46 -2.49
N LYS A 90 -2.95 22.61 -1.45
CA LYS A 90 -3.22 23.02 -0.06
C LYS A 90 -2.22 24.06 0.44
N LEU A 91 -0.94 23.91 0.12
CA LEU A 91 0.09 24.89 0.49
C LEU A 91 -0.12 26.22 -0.21
N GLN A 92 -0.36 26.20 -1.52
CA GLN A 92 -0.65 27.38 -2.32
C GLN A 92 -1.91 28.10 -1.82
N GLY A 93 -3.02 27.37 -1.61
CA GLY A 93 -4.26 27.97 -1.11
C GLY A 93 -4.12 28.59 0.29
N ARG A 94 -3.28 28.02 1.17
CA ARG A 94 -2.96 28.64 2.47
C ARG A 94 -2.18 29.94 2.30
N ALA A 95 -1.19 29.96 1.41
CA ALA A 95 -0.39 31.16 1.14
C ALA A 95 -1.21 32.28 0.48
N GLU A 96 -2.04 31.93 -0.50
CA GLU A 96 -2.96 32.87 -1.16
C GLU A 96 -3.95 33.45 -0.15
N LYS A 97 -4.60 32.60 0.66
CA LYS A 97 -5.52 33.07 1.71
C LYS A 97 -4.84 33.98 2.73
N ALA A 98 -3.61 33.67 3.16
CA ALA A 98 -2.86 34.53 4.07
C ALA A 98 -2.60 35.91 3.45
N THR A 99 -2.26 35.95 2.15
CA THR A 99 -2.05 37.17 1.37
C THR A 99 -3.34 38.00 1.24
N GLU A 100 -4.46 37.35 0.93
CA GLU A 100 -5.77 38.01 0.85
C GLU A 100 -6.19 38.64 2.19
N ILE A 101 -6.01 37.90 3.29
CA ILE A 101 -6.30 38.39 4.64
C ILE A 101 -5.41 39.60 4.96
N ALA A 102 -4.11 39.53 4.69
CA ALA A 102 -3.18 40.63 4.93
C ALA A 102 -3.56 41.90 4.16
N LYS A 103 -3.89 41.77 2.86
CA LYS A 103 -4.40 42.89 2.04
C LYS A 103 -5.67 43.50 2.63
N ALA A 104 -6.61 42.66 3.04
CA ALA A 104 -7.88 43.09 3.62
C ALA A 104 -7.73 43.76 5.00
N MET A 105 -6.74 43.36 5.80
CA MET A 105 -6.40 43.99 7.08
C MET A 105 -5.68 45.33 6.87
N LYS A 106 -4.73 45.39 5.93
CA LYS A 106 -4.01 46.62 5.58
C LYS A 106 -4.96 47.70 5.07
N ALA A 107 -5.92 47.33 4.21
CA ALA A 107 -6.96 48.23 3.71
C ALA A 107 -7.86 48.80 4.83
N ARG A 108 -7.96 48.13 5.98
CA ARG A 108 -8.70 48.59 7.17
C ARG A 108 -7.83 49.39 8.15
N GLY A 109 -6.56 49.65 7.81
CA GLY A 109 -5.63 50.38 8.66
C GLY A 109 -5.17 49.62 9.90
N ILE A 110 -5.20 48.28 9.87
CA ILE A 110 -4.64 47.47 10.96
C ILE A 110 -3.12 47.62 10.97
N ASP A 111 -2.55 47.65 12.18
CA ASP A 111 -1.11 47.75 12.41
C ASP A 111 -0.31 46.64 11.71
N LEU A 112 0.82 47.04 11.11
CA LEU A 112 1.67 46.19 10.29
C LEU A 112 2.26 45.00 11.08
N ASP A 113 2.68 45.22 12.32
CA ASP A 113 3.29 44.17 13.13
C ASP A 113 2.22 43.15 13.56
N LEU A 114 0.97 43.60 13.79
CA LEU A 114 -0.16 42.70 14.05
C LEU A 114 -0.55 41.86 12.81
N ILE A 115 -0.48 42.42 11.60
CA ILE A 115 -0.76 41.68 10.35
C ILE A 115 0.30 40.58 10.14
N VAL A 116 1.58 40.91 10.33
CA VAL A 116 2.69 39.97 10.26
C VAL A 116 2.52 38.83 11.26
N ALA A 117 2.22 39.16 12.53
CA ALA A 117 2.01 38.17 13.58
C ALA A 117 0.83 37.23 13.31
N THR A 118 -0.24 37.73 12.69
CA THR A 118 -1.47 36.96 12.45
C THR A 118 -1.40 36.10 11.19
N THR A 119 -0.76 36.59 10.14
CA THR A 119 -0.74 35.93 8.81
C THR A 119 0.52 35.11 8.56
N GLY A 120 1.58 35.31 9.36
CA GLY A 120 2.88 34.64 9.20
C GLY A 120 3.68 35.11 7.98
N LEU A 121 3.21 36.16 7.28
CA LEU A 121 3.91 36.76 6.15
C LEU A 121 5.06 37.65 6.63
N THR A 122 6.07 37.87 5.78
CA THR A 122 7.16 38.75 6.16
C THR A 122 6.71 40.21 6.12
N LYS A 123 7.33 41.06 6.94
CA LYS A 123 7.05 42.50 6.95
C LYS A 123 7.20 43.13 5.56
N LYS A 124 8.22 42.70 4.80
CA LYS A 124 8.48 43.14 3.43
C LYS A 124 7.33 42.79 2.48
N ASP A 125 6.77 41.58 2.59
CA ASP A 125 5.65 41.16 1.74
C ASP A 125 4.41 42.02 2.03
N VAL A 126 4.12 42.26 3.31
CA VAL A 126 2.95 43.06 3.73
C VAL A 126 3.12 44.55 3.39
N GLU A 127 4.32 45.11 3.50
CA GLU A 127 4.62 46.49 3.09
C GLU A 127 4.36 46.73 1.60
N HIS A 128 4.59 45.72 0.76
CA HIS A 128 4.42 45.79 -0.69
C HIS A 128 2.97 45.59 -1.18
N PHE A 129 2.04 45.20 -0.30
CA PHE A 129 0.61 45.04 -0.62
C PHE A 129 -0.15 46.36 -0.76
#